data_AF-A0A7S1Y916-F1
#
_entry.id   AF-A0A7S1Y916-F1
#
_cell.length_a   1.000
_cell.length_b   1.000
_cell.length_c   1.000
_cell.angle_alpha   90.00
_cell.angle_beta   90.00
_cell.angle_gamma   90.00
#
_symmetry.space_group_name_H-M   'P 1'
#
loop_
_entity.id
_entity.type
_entity.pdbx_description
1 polymer ?
#
loop_
_entity_poly.entity_id
_entity_poly.type
_entity_poly.pdbx_seq_one_letter_code
_entity_poly.pdbx_strand_id
1 'polypeptide(L)'
;MYDDWDDEDYYDEEDEDDEYYYQQQQQQRRQQQQSASLFSSAKAKQKQKSTPTKNKSSPPSEEQVRLVMGMGFSRQQAEQALKQSNNVVEDAVTLLLSSTSEKST
;
A
#
# COMPACT_ATOMS: atom_id res chain seq x y z
N MET A 1 -38.24 25.44 -24.75
CA MET A 1 -38.69 25.99 -23.47
C MET A 1 -37.82 25.32 -22.42
N TYR A 2 -37.02 26.09 -21.69
CA TYR A 2 -36.28 25.60 -20.53
C TYR A 2 -37.25 25.67 -19.36
N ASP A 3 -37.56 24.54 -18.74
CA ASP A 3 -38.37 24.46 -17.52
C ASP A 3 -37.59 24.99 -16.31
N ASP A 4 -38.37 25.64 -15.43
CA ASP A 4 -38.03 26.22 -14.13
C ASP A 4 -36.96 25.46 -13.36
N TRP A 5 -35.89 26.18 -13.03
CA TRP A 5 -35.17 25.97 -11.79
C TRP A 5 -35.98 26.65 -10.69
N ASP A 6 -36.94 25.93 -10.11
CA ASP A 6 -37.59 26.32 -8.86
C ASP A 6 -36.59 26.02 -7.73
N ASP A 7 -35.82 27.07 -7.47
CA ASP A 7 -34.73 27.22 -6.51
C ASP A 7 -35.36 27.83 -5.24
N GLU A 8 -35.79 26.97 -4.30
CA GLU A 8 -36.08 27.37 -2.92
C GLU A 8 -35.30 26.45 -1.97
N ASP A 9 -33.99 26.74 -1.88
CA ASP A 9 -33.21 26.77 -0.64
C ASP A 9 -34.06 27.44 0.48
N TYR A 10 -34.06 27.07 1.77
CA TYR A 10 -33.01 26.47 2.58
C TYR A 10 -33.66 26.09 3.94
N TYR A 11 -33.57 24.84 4.38
CA TYR A 11 -33.90 24.49 5.78
C TYR A 11 -32.78 24.98 6.69
N ASP A 12 -33.06 25.95 7.56
CA ASP A 12 -32.15 26.41 8.61
C ASP A 12 -32.75 26.09 9.99
N GLU A 13 -32.66 24.82 10.37
CA GLU A 13 -32.89 24.34 11.74
C GLU A 13 -31.81 23.29 12.08
N GLU A 14 -30.53 23.64 11.93
CA GLU A 14 -29.46 22.89 12.60
C GLU A 14 -28.85 23.79 13.66
N ASP A 15 -29.04 23.45 14.94
CA ASP A 15 -28.05 23.73 16.01
C ASP A 15 -28.43 23.15 17.40
N GLU A 16 -29.05 21.97 17.50
CA GLU A 16 -29.22 21.30 18.82
C GLU A 16 -28.76 19.83 18.90
N ASP A 17 -28.34 19.19 17.80
CA ASP A 17 -28.01 17.75 17.82
C ASP A 17 -26.51 17.40 17.90
N ASP A 18 -25.62 18.40 17.98
CA ASP A 18 -24.17 18.16 17.98
C ASP A 18 -23.61 17.52 19.26
N GLU A 19 -24.28 17.71 20.42
CA GLU A 19 -23.73 17.27 21.71
C GLU A 19 -23.72 15.73 21.86
N TYR A 20 -24.70 15.04 21.26
CA TYR A 20 -24.79 13.58 21.34
C TYR A 20 -23.66 12.88 20.59
N TYR A 21 -23.26 13.40 19.42
CA TYR A 21 -22.22 12.80 18.60
C TYR A 21 -20.84 12.87 19.29
N TYR A 22 -20.50 14.00 19.92
CA TYR A 22 -19.25 14.16 20.67
C TYR A 22 -19.19 13.24 21.91
N GLN A 23 -20.30 13.09 22.63
CA GLN A 23 -20.38 12.23 23.81
C GLN A 23 -20.16 10.75 23.45
N GLN A 24 -20.82 10.28 22.39
CA GLN A 24 -20.66 8.93 21.85
C GLN A 24 -19.21 8.67 21.43
N GLN A 25 -18.57 9.64 20.75
CA GLN A 25 -17.20 9.50 20.27
C GLN A 25 -16.18 9.48 21.42
N GLN A 26 -16.38 10.24 22.49
CA GLN A 26 -15.53 10.15 23.68
C GLN A 26 -15.59 8.77 24.34
N GLN A 27 -16.77 8.16 24.42
CA GLN A 27 -16.91 6.80 24.98
C GLN A 27 -16.15 5.77 24.14
N GLN A 28 -16.22 5.88 22.80
CA GLN A 28 -15.46 5.00 21.91
C GLN A 28 -13.94 5.18 22.09
N ARG A 29 -13.44 6.42 22.22
CA ARG A 29 -12.01 6.68 22.47
C ARG A 29 -11.51 6.08 23.79
N ARG A 30 -12.32 6.12 24.86
CA ARG A 30 -11.97 5.45 26.14
C ARG A 30 -11.81 3.95 25.98
N GLN A 31 -12.73 3.30 25.25
CA GLN A 31 -12.62 1.86 24.98
C GLN A 31 -11.38 1.55 24.13
N GLN A 32 -11.10 2.37 23.11
CA GLN A 32 -9.90 2.19 22.28
C GLN A 32 -8.60 2.35 23.08
N GLN A 33 -8.50 3.35 23.97
CA GLN A 33 -7.31 3.56 24.80
C GLN A 33 -7.06 2.39 25.78
N GLN A 34 -8.13 1.80 26.32
CA GLN A 34 -8.01 0.63 27.20
C GLN A 34 -7.57 -0.62 26.41
N SER A 35 -8.05 -0.80 25.18
CA SER A 35 -7.60 -1.90 24.32
C SER A 35 -6.15 -1.73 23.86
N ALA A 36 -5.71 -0.50 23.59
CA ALA A 36 -4.35 -0.22 23.14
C ALA A 36 -3.30 -0.55 24.22
N SER A 37 -3.57 -0.26 25.49
CA SER A 37 -2.64 -0.57 26.60
C SER A 37 -2.57 -2.07 26.90
N LEU A 38 -3.68 -2.80 26.76
CA LEU A 38 -3.70 -4.25 26.84
C LEU A 38 -2.92 -4.87 25.68
N PHE A 39 -3.08 -4.34 24.46
CA PHE A 39 -2.45 -4.92 23.26
C PHE A 39 -0.96 -4.56 23.11
N SER A 40 -0.52 -3.40 23.59
CA SER A 40 0.89 -2.97 23.50
C SER A 40 1.79 -3.54 24.61
N SER A 41 1.21 -4.15 25.65
CA SER A 41 1.96 -4.84 26.71
C SER A 41 2.56 -6.19 26.28
N ALA A 42 2.20 -6.72 25.10
CA ALA A 42 2.70 -7.99 24.57
C ALA A 42 3.99 -7.88 23.72
N LYS A 43 4.60 -6.69 23.57
CA LYS A 43 5.84 -6.53 22.78
C LYS A 43 6.98 -5.86 23.54
N ALA A 44 7.13 -6.24 24.81
CA ALA A 44 8.41 -6.14 25.50
C ALA A 44 9.33 -7.27 25.02
N LYS A 45 10.53 -6.90 24.55
CA LYS A 45 11.69 -7.77 24.22
C LYS A 45 11.59 -8.59 22.93
N GLN A 46 12.11 -8.02 21.84
CA GLN A 46 12.92 -8.80 20.92
C GLN A 46 14.09 -7.99 20.37
N LYS A 47 15.19 -8.05 21.13
CA LYS A 47 16.54 -7.98 20.58
C LYS A 47 16.73 -9.21 19.66
N GLN A 48 16.75 -9.00 18.36
CA GLN A 48 17.38 -9.86 17.35
C GLN A 48 18.09 -8.87 16.41
N LYS A 49 19.41 -8.80 16.23
CA LYS A 49 20.48 -9.80 16.25
C LYS A 49 20.14 -11.08 15.49
N SER A 50 20.02 -10.93 14.18
CA SER A 50 20.12 -11.98 13.15
C SER A 50 20.55 -11.28 11.86
N THR A 51 21.86 -11.17 11.62
CA THR A 51 22.63 -11.99 10.66
C THR A 51 22.15 -11.84 9.21
N PRO A 52 23.06 -11.58 8.24
CA PRO A 52 22.72 -11.46 6.82
C PRO A 52 22.32 -12.84 6.29
N THR A 53 21.03 -13.15 6.40
CA THR A 53 20.47 -14.37 5.83
C THR A 53 20.22 -14.09 4.35
N LYS A 54 21.18 -14.57 3.56
CA LYS A 54 21.09 -14.89 2.13
C LYS A 54 19.63 -15.03 1.67
N ASN A 55 19.07 -13.94 1.13
CA ASN A 55 17.74 -13.87 0.54
C ASN A 55 17.62 -15.00 -0.49
N LYS A 56 16.93 -16.08 -0.12
CA LYS A 56 16.31 -16.95 -1.11
C LYS A 56 15.01 -16.26 -1.48
N SER A 57 15.09 -15.28 -2.37
CA SER A 57 13.91 -14.72 -3.01
C SER A 57 13.11 -15.88 -3.62
N SER A 58 11.81 -15.89 -3.36
CA SER A 58 10.87 -16.82 -3.99
C SER A 58 11.08 -16.79 -5.51
N PRO A 59 11.03 -17.94 -6.19
CA PRO A 59 11.19 -17.97 -7.64
C PRO A 59 10.10 -17.10 -8.29
N PRO A 60 10.44 -16.32 -9.33
CA PRO A 60 9.47 -15.50 -10.04
C PRO A 60 8.41 -16.38 -10.68
N SER A 61 7.15 -15.93 -10.67
CA SER A 61 6.06 -16.63 -11.34
C SER A 61 6.30 -16.65 -12.85
N GLU A 62 5.98 -17.77 -13.49
CA GLU A 62 6.15 -17.90 -14.94
C GLU A 62 5.33 -16.87 -15.71
N GLU A 63 4.16 -16.47 -15.19
CA GLU A 63 3.32 -15.42 -15.77
C GLU A 63 4.01 -14.06 -15.77
N GLN A 64 4.71 -13.73 -14.68
CA GLN A 64 5.45 -12.47 -14.55
C GLN A 64 6.63 -12.44 -15.53
N VAL A 65 7.34 -13.56 -15.66
CA VAL A 65 8.44 -13.71 -16.62
C VAL A 65 7.91 -13.54 -18.05
N ARG A 66 6.77 -14.14 -18.39
CA ARG A 66 6.13 -14.00 -19.71
C ARG A 66 5.67 -12.59 -20.01
N LEU A 67 5.12 -11.88 -19.01
CA LEU A 67 4.74 -10.46 -19.11
C LEU A 67 5.94 -9.61 -19.48
N VAL A 68 7.04 -9.78 -18.75
CA VAL A 68 8.26 -9.00 -19.00
C VAL A 68 8.89 -9.36 -20.36
N MET A 69 8.88 -10.64 -20.72
CA MET A 69 9.30 -11.08 -22.06
C MET A 69 8.42 -10.51 -23.18
N GLY A 70 7.12 -10.37 -22.95
CA GLY A 70 6.18 -9.79 -23.90
C GLY A 70 6.47 -8.33 -24.24
N MET A 71 7.20 -7.61 -23.39
CA MET A 71 7.66 -6.24 -23.65
C MET A 71 8.94 -6.16 -24.49
N GLY A 72 9.54 -7.32 -24.85
CA GLY A 72 10.76 -7.39 -25.66
C GLY A 72 12.03 -7.69 -24.87
N PHE A 73 11.94 -7.99 -23.57
CA PHE A 73 13.09 -8.40 -22.77
C PHE A 73 13.37 -9.91 -22.90
N SER A 74 14.63 -10.30 -22.72
CA SER A 74 14.97 -11.73 -22.68
C SER A 74 14.52 -12.39 -21.37
N ARG A 75 14.31 -13.72 -21.41
CA ARG A 75 13.95 -14.48 -20.20
C ARG A 75 14.95 -14.29 -19.06
N GLN A 76 16.25 -14.27 -19.37
CA GLN A 76 17.30 -14.08 -18.35
C GLN A 76 17.20 -12.71 -17.69
N GLN A 77 16.97 -11.65 -18.48
CA GLN A 77 16.75 -10.29 -17.99
C GLN A 77 15.49 -10.22 -17.11
N ALA A 78 14.38 -10.80 -17.58
CA ALA A 78 13.13 -10.85 -16.83
C ALA A 78 13.30 -11.55 -15.47
N GLU A 79 13.92 -12.74 -15.45
CA GLU A 79 14.16 -13.49 -14.22
C GLU A 79 15.11 -12.75 -13.26
N GLN A 80 16.16 -12.10 -13.77
CA GLN A 80 17.07 -11.32 -12.93
C GLN A 80 16.40 -10.09 -12.35
N ALA A 81 15.66 -9.33 -13.17
CA ALA A 81 14.98 -8.13 -12.74
C ALA A 81 13.88 -8.45 -11.72
N LEU A 82 13.09 -9.50 -11.94
CA LEU A 82 12.08 -9.96 -10.98
C LEU A 82 12.73 -10.43 -9.66
N LYS A 83 13.88 -11.11 -9.72
CA LYS A 83 14.61 -11.47 -8.50
C LYS A 83 15.11 -10.26 -7.73
N GLN A 84 15.50 -9.18 -8.42
CA GLN A 84 15.97 -7.94 -7.80
C GLN A 84 14.81 -7.08 -7.29
N SER A 85 13.67 -7.10 -7.94
CA SER A 85 12.45 -6.37 -7.56
C SER A 85 11.55 -7.12 -6.58
N ASN A 86 12.02 -8.22 -5.98
CA ASN A 86 11.20 -9.08 -5.10
C ASN A 86 9.90 -9.58 -5.74
N ASN A 87 9.96 -9.96 -7.02
CA ASN A 87 8.86 -10.45 -7.85
C ASN A 87 7.76 -9.42 -8.13
N VAL A 88 8.11 -8.13 -8.12
CA VAL A 88 7.24 -7.03 -8.56
C VAL A 88 7.54 -6.72 -10.03
N VAL A 89 6.53 -6.78 -10.91
CA VAL A 89 6.72 -6.64 -12.36
C VAL A 89 7.13 -5.22 -12.73
N GLU A 90 6.41 -4.23 -12.21
CA GLU A 90 6.59 -2.80 -12.46
C GLU A 90 8.01 -2.34 -12.12
N ASP A 91 8.51 -2.75 -10.96
CA ASP A 91 9.88 -2.49 -10.50
C ASP A 91 10.91 -3.23 -11.36
N ALA A 92 10.63 -4.46 -11.78
CA ALA A 92 11.50 -5.20 -12.69
C ALA A 92 11.64 -4.49 -14.05
N VAL A 93 10.54 -3.95 -14.60
CA VAL A 93 10.58 -3.18 -15.84
C VAL A 93 11.45 -1.94 -15.68
N THR A 94 11.23 -1.21 -14.58
CA THR A 94 11.99 0.02 -14.27
C THR A 94 13.49 -0.27 -14.13
N LEU A 95 13.86 -1.37 -13.45
CA LEU A 95 15.25 -1.83 -13.32
C LEU A 95 15.87 -2.18 -14.67
N LEU A 96 15.11 -2.84 -15.55
CA LEU A 96 15.58 -3.21 -16.89
C LEU A 96 15.82 -2.00 -17.77
N LEU A 97 14.88 -1.06 -17.79
CA LEU A 97 14.99 0.18 -18.54
C LEU A 97 16.21 1.00 -18.08
N SER A 98 16.41 1.11 -16.76
CA SER A 98 17.58 1.78 -16.19
C SER A 98 18.90 1.07 -16.58
N SER A 99 18.97 -0.26 -16.45
CA SER A 99 20.18 -1.05 -16.74
C SER A 99 20.58 -1.08 -18.21
N THR A 100 19.62 -0.94 -19.14
CA THR A 100 19.92 -0.93 -20.59
C THR A 100 20.63 0.34 -21.05
N SER A 101 20.59 1.43 -20.26
CA SER A 101 21.16 2.71 -20.64
C SER A 101 22.68 2.83 -20.45
N GLU A 102 23.32 1.88 -19.75
CA GLU A 102 24.72 2.03 -19.28
C GLU A 102 25.75 1.15 -20.00
N LYS A 103 25.36 0.42 -21.07
CA LYS A 103 26.26 -0.54 -21.75
C LYS A 103 26.60 -0.18 -23.20
N SER A 104 27.03 1.06 -23.42
CA SER A 104 27.67 1.53 -24.65
C SER A 104 29.05 2.11 -24.32
N THR A 105 30.05 1.26 -24.12
CA THR A 105 31.48 1.62 -24.08
C THR A 105 32.29 0.56 -24.79
#